data_AF-A0A9E6F995-F1
#
_entry.id   AF-A0A9E6F995-F1
#
_cell.length_a   1.000
_cell.length_b   1.000
_cell.length_c   1.000
_cell.angle_alpha   90.00
_cell.angle_beta   90.00
_cell.angle_gamma   90.00
#
_symmetry.space_group_name_H-M   'P 1'
#
loop_
_entity.id
_entity.type
_entity.pdbx_description
1 polymer ?
#
loop_
_entity_poly.entity_id
_entity_poly.type
_entity_poly.pdbx_seq_one_letter_code
_entity_poly.pdbx_strand_id
1 'polypeptide(L)'
;MDNKQEKTKRFLQSKLAYFLLIFIFLAFFYASFFIFGNKELNIQNFQMHDIFEKYGIYFPLVFGIVALVGTLLLFLIKIIFRLNLLVVSIIIYLLVYGFLLAFGIQLKYFEPRYTDIAIALIDNYALPLIIASSASIIFTFIFSFFKKK
;
A
#
# COMPACT_ATOMS: atom_id res chain seq x y z
N MET A 1 22.92 -32.11 -18.20
CA MET A 1 21.93 -31.01 -18.37
C MET A 1 22.65 -29.71 -18.09
N ASP A 2 22.60 -28.78 -19.03
CA ASP A 2 23.51 -27.65 -19.14
C ASP A 2 23.20 -26.55 -18.10
N ASN A 3 24.22 -26.09 -17.37
CA ASN A 3 24.12 -25.12 -16.25
C ASN A 3 23.40 -23.80 -16.68
N LYS A 4 23.41 -23.52 -17.98
CA LYS A 4 22.72 -22.39 -18.61
C LYS A 4 21.19 -22.55 -18.62
N GLN A 5 20.66 -23.76 -18.81
CA GLN A 5 19.22 -24.02 -18.80
C GLN A 5 18.65 -23.97 -17.38
N GLU A 6 19.42 -24.40 -16.37
CA GLU A 6 19.01 -24.35 -14.97
C GLU A 6 18.96 -22.91 -14.44
N LYS A 7 19.96 -22.08 -14.74
CA LYS A 7 19.93 -20.63 -14.45
C LYS A 7 18.77 -19.92 -15.14
N THR A 8 18.50 -20.25 -16.40
CA THR A 8 17.39 -19.64 -17.16
C THR A 8 16.03 -20.01 -16.56
N LYS A 9 15.83 -21.27 -16.14
CA LYS A 9 14.61 -21.70 -15.43
C LYS A 9 14.45 -21.01 -14.07
N ARG A 10 15.51 -20.93 -13.25
CA ARG A 10 15.45 -20.22 -11.95
C ARG A 10 15.19 -18.72 -12.12
N PHE A 11 15.74 -18.09 -13.16
CA PHE A 11 15.53 -16.68 -13.47
C PHE A 11 14.10 -16.40 -13.98
N LEU A 12 13.58 -17.26 -14.85
CA LEU A 12 12.19 -17.20 -15.33
C LEU A 12 11.19 -17.42 -14.18
N GLN A 13 11.45 -18.39 -13.28
CA GLN A 13 10.64 -18.62 -12.09
C GLN A 13 10.66 -17.41 -11.13
N SER A 14 11.82 -16.75 -10.97
CA SER A 14 11.94 -15.52 -10.18
C SER A 14 11.16 -14.35 -10.77
N LYS A 15 11.19 -14.18 -12.10
CA LYS A 15 10.43 -13.11 -12.77
C LYS A 15 8.93 -13.39 -12.79
N LEU A 16 8.53 -14.64 -13.07
CA LEU A 16 7.11 -15.05 -13.01
C LEU A 16 6.53 -14.83 -11.61
N ALA A 17 7.25 -15.18 -10.55
CA ALA A 17 6.82 -14.91 -9.18
C ALA A 17 6.61 -13.41 -8.90
N TYR A 18 7.49 -12.55 -9.42
CA TYR A 18 7.35 -11.09 -9.31
C TYR A 18 6.14 -10.55 -10.07
N PHE A 19 5.91 -11.01 -11.31
CA PHE A 19 4.72 -10.65 -12.08
C PHE A 19 3.43 -11.14 -11.42
N LEU A 20 3.43 -12.35 -10.84
CA LEU A 20 2.30 -12.87 -10.07
C LEU A 20 2.01 -12.02 -8.83
N LEU A 21 3.06 -11.54 -8.15
CA LEU A 21 2.94 -10.63 -7.01
C LEU A 21 2.32 -9.29 -7.38
N ILE A 22 2.77 -8.70 -8.51
CA ILE A 22 2.16 -7.47 -9.05
C ILE A 22 0.72 -7.71 -9.46
N PHE A 23 0.43 -8.84 -10.11
CA PHE A 23 -0.92 -9.18 -10.51
C PHE A 23 -1.85 -9.35 -9.31
N ILE A 24 -1.40 -10.02 -8.25
CA ILE A 24 -2.15 -10.17 -6.99
C ILE A 24 -2.34 -8.81 -6.34
N PHE A 25 -1.29 -7.99 -6.26
CA PHE A 25 -1.40 -6.64 -5.74
C PHE A 25 -2.47 -5.84 -6.49
N LEU A 26 -2.40 -5.80 -7.82
CA LEU A 26 -3.36 -5.08 -8.66
C LEU A 26 -4.77 -5.66 -8.56
N ALA A 27 -4.92 -6.98 -8.54
CA ALA A 27 -6.20 -7.65 -8.42
C ALA A 27 -6.88 -7.31 -7.10
N PHE A 28 -6.15 -7.39 -5.98
CA PHE A 28 -6.69 -7.01 -4.67
C PHE A 28 -6.89 -5.51 -4.54
N PHE A 29 -6.03 -4.68 -5.14
CA PHE A 29 -6.20 -3.22 -5.15
C PHE A 29 -7.50 -2.84 -5.88
N TYR A 30 -7.69 -3.33 -7.11
CA TYR A 30 -8.92 -3.09 -7.88
C TYR A 30 -10.15 -3.69 -7.19
N ALA A 31 -10.07 -4.93 -6.68
CA ALA A 31 -11.19 -5.55 -5.97
C ALA A 31 -11.58 -4.76 -4.73
N SER A 32 -10.59 -4.30 -3.94
CA SER A 32 -10.84 -3.47 -2.76
C SER A 32 -11.41 -2.11 -3.13
N PHE A 33 -10.95 -1.51 -4.23
CA PHE A 33 -11.52 -0.28 -4.75
C PHE A 33 -12.99 -0.47 -5.18
N PHE A 34 -13.36 -1.60 -5.78
CA PHE A 34 -14.76 -1.89 -6.14
C PHE A 34 -15.65 -2.24 -4.93
N ILE A 35 -15.09 -2.82 -3.86
CA ILE A 35 -15.84 -3.25 -2.67
C ILE A 35 -15.97 -2.12 -1.65
N PHE A 36 -14.87 -1.41 -1.37
CA PHE A 36 -14.76 -0.38 -0.34
C PHE A 36 -14.72 1.04 -0.88
N GLY A 37 -14.40 1.23 -2.17
CA GLY A 37 -14.61 2.51 -2.85
C GLY A 37 -16.11 2.78 -2.84
N ASN A 38 -16.50 3.67 -1.94
CA ASN A 38 -17.76 3.54 -1.26
C ASN A 38 -18.93 4.06 -2.11
N LYS A 39 -19.99 3.26 -2.18
CA LYS A 39 -21.35 3.61 -2.62
C LYS A 39 -22.02 4.67 -1.75
N GLU A 40 -21.47 4.94 -0.55
CA GLU A 40 -21.97 5.96 0.39
C GLU A 40 -21.69 7.40 -0.06
N LEU A 41 -20.73 7.57 -0.95
CA LEU A 41 -20.45 8.85 -1.56
C LEU A 41 -21.12 8.87 -2.92
N ASN A 42 -22.31 9.49 -2.98
CA ASN A 42 -22.73 10.19 -4.19
C ASN A 42 -21.84 11.44 -4.43
N ILE A 43 -20.53 11.32 -4.17
CA ILE A 43 -19.49 12.18 -4.69
C ILE A 43 -19.41 11.79 -6.15
N GLN A 44 -20.37 12.31 -6.92
CA GLN A 44 -20.25 12.44 -8.36
C GLN A 44 -18.86 13.04 -8.62
N ASN A 45 -18.17 12.60 -9.67
CA ASN A 45 -16.79 13.03 -9.98
C ASN A 45 -16.54 14.55 -9.86
N PHE A 46 -17.57 15.38 -9.96
CA PHE A 46 -17.59 16.81 -9.62
C PHE A 46 -17.13 17.13 -8.17
N GLN A 47 -17.61 16.40 -7.16
CA GLN A 47 -17.32 16.70 -5.75
C GLN A 47 -15.88 16.33 -5.33
N MET A 48 -15.22 15.33 -5.95
CA MET A 48 -13.79 15.09 -5.68
C MET A 48 -12.92 16.23 -6.19
N HIS A 49 -13.24 16.77 -7.37
CA HIS A 49 -12.53 17.92 -7.91
C HIS A 49 -12.67 19.11 -6.97
N ASP A 50 -13.88 19.40 -6.50
CA ASP A 50 -14.15 20.50 -5.56
C ASP A 50 -13.45 20.31 -4.20
N ILE A 51 -13.37 19.07 -3.69
CA ILE A 51 -12.62 18.74 -2.47
C ILE A 51 -11.12 18.98 -2.68
N PHE A 52 -10.56 18.55 -3.80
CA PHE A 52 -9.15 18.80 -4.12
C PHE A 52 -8.86 20.25 -4.47
N GLU A 53 -9.81 21.00 -5.01
CA GLU A 53 -9.65 22.44 -5.21
C GLU A 53 -9.68 23.19 -3.87
N LYS A 54 -10.55 22.79 -2.94
CA LYS A 54 -10.68 23.37 -1.59
C LYS A 54 -9.49 23.10 -0.67
N TYR A 55 -8.92 21.89 -0.72
CA TYR A 55 -7.82 21.46 0.16
C TYR A 55 -6.45 21.41 -0.54
N GLY A 56 -6.42 21.62 -1.86
CA GLY A 56 -5.23 21.57 -2.70
C GLY A 56 -5.09 20.22 -3.42
N ILE A 57 -4.97 20.26 -4.75
CA ILE A 57 -4.76 19.06 -5.61
C ILE A 57 -3.51 18.28 -5.20
N TYR A 58 -2.53 18.97 -4.60
CA TYR A 58 -1.30 18.38 -4.12
C TYR A 58 -1.42 17.69 -2.77
N PHE A 59 -2.56 17.75 -2.08
CA PHE A 59 -2.69 17.21 -0.74
C PHE A 59 -2.39 15.70 -0.66
N PRO A 60 -2.96 14.81 -1.53
CA PRO A 60 -2.57 13.40 -1.57
C PRO A 60 -1.10 13.18 -1.93
N LEU A 61 -0.55 14.05 -2.80
CA LEU A 61 0.83 13.98 -3.24
C LEU A 61 1.79 14.31 -2.09
N VAL A 62 1.47 15.30 -1.25
CA VAL A 62 2.24 15.62 -0.05
C VAL A 62 2.24 14.45 0.93
N PHE A 63 1.08 13.84 1.20
CA PHE A 63 1.02 12.65 2.06
C PHE A 63 1.77 11.45 1.47
N GLY A 64 1.68 11.25 0.15
CA GLY A 64 2.45 10.24 -0.56
C GLY A 64 3.97 10.45 -0.44
N ILE A 65 4.44 11.69 -0.58
CA ILE A 65 5.86 12.05 -0.40
C ILE A 65 6.28 11.81 1.04
N VAL A 66 5.49 12.24 2.04
CA VAL A 66 5.79 12.02 3.45
C VAL A 66 5.88 10.53 3.76
N ALA A 67 4.97 9.72 3.24
CA ALA A 67 5.02 8.26 3.39
C ALA A 67 6.26 7.65 2.73
N LEU A 68 6.62 8.11 1.54
CA LEU A 68 7.80 7.65 0.80
C LEU A 68 9.09 8.02 1.54
N VAL A 69 9.23 9.27 1.99
CA VAL A 69 10.38 9.73 2.78
C VAL A 69 10.47 8.96 4.09
N GLY A 70 9.37 8.77 4.82
CA GLY A 70 9.34 7.97 6.05
C GLY A 70 9.78 6.52 5.81
N THR A 71 9.32 5.91 4.72
CA THR A 71 9.71 4.55 4.32
C THR A 71 11.20 4.47 3.99
N LEU A 72 11.73 5.43 3.24
CA LEU A 72 13.16 5.48 2.91
C LEU A 72 14.04 5.68 4.15
N LEU A 73 13.64 6.56 5.07
CA LEU A 73 14.35 6.77 6.33
C LEU A 73 14.43 5.50 7.16
N LEU A 74 13.33 4.76 7.28
CA LEU A 74 13.30 3.50 8.02
C LEU A 74 14.12 2.40 7.31
N PHE A 75 14.15 2.41 5.97
CA PHE A 75 15.03 1.52 5.22
C PHE A 75 16.51 1.90 5.37
N LEU A 76 16.83 3.19 5.52
CA LEU A 76 18.18 3.66 5.83
C LEU A 76 18.62 3.19 7.22
N ILE A 77 17.74 3.33 8.22
CA ILE A 77 17.94 2.83 9.59
C ILE A 77 18.22 1.32 9.55
N LYS A 78 17.45 0.55 8.75
CA LYS A 78 17.70 -0.88 8.55
C LYS A 78 19.12 -1.16 8.08
N ILE A 79 19.63 -0.39 7.12
CA ILE A 79 20.98 -0.57 6.55
C ILE A 79 22.04 -0.24 7.61
N ILE A 80 21.88 0.86 8.33
CA ILE A 80 22.82 1.34 9.36
C ILE A 80 22.89 0.34 10.53
N PHE A 81 21.74 -0.06 11.06
CA PHE A 81 21.63 -0.91 12.25
C PHE A 81 21.55 -2.42 11.93
N ARG A 82 21.68 -2.79 10.65
CA ARG A 82 21.60 -4.18 10.15
C ARG A 82 20.38 -4.95 10.68
N LEU A 83 19.25 -4.27 10.76
CA LEU A 83 18.02 -4.84 11.30
C LEU A 83 17.41 -5.88 10.34
N ASN A 84 16.68 -6.84 10.90
CA ASN A 84 15.93 -7.82 10.11
C ASN A 84 14.87 -7.08 9.26
N LEU A 85 14.84 -7.38 7.96
CA LEU A 85 13.89 -6.78 7.01
C LEU A 85 12.44 -6.94 7.50
N LEU A 86 12.10 -8.08 8.10
CA LEU A 86 10.76 -8.34 8.61
C LEU A 86 10.38 -7.36 9.71
N VAL A 87 11.28 -7.12 10.67
CA VAL A 87 11.07 -6.18 11.79
C VAL A 87 10.91 -4.76 11.26
N VAL A 88 11.76 -4.34 10.31
CA VAL A 88 11.66 -3.00 9.72
C VAL A 88 10.38 -2.84 8.89
N SER A 89 9.98 -3.84 8.13
CA SER A 89 8.72 -3.81 7.39
C SER A 89 7.51 -3.68 8.32
N ILE A 90 7.50 -4.37 9.46
CA ILE A 90 6.45 -4.23 10.48
C ILE A 90 6.44 -2.81 11.07
N ILE A 91 7.62 -2.27 11.40
CA ILE A 91 7.74 -0.90 11.95
C ILE A 91 7.28 0.14 10.94
N ILE A 92 7.65 0.02 9.66
CA ILE A 92 7.15 0.88 8.57
C ILE A 92 5.63 0.79 8.49
N TYR A 93 5.09 -0.42 8.54
CA TYR A 93 3.64 -0.64 8.48
C TYR A 93 2.91 0.05 9.63
N LEU A 94 3.43 -0.05 10.85
CA LEU A 94 2.83 0.54 12.04
C LEU A 94 3.00 2.07 12.10
N LEU A 95 4.22 2.57 11.88
CA LEU A 95 4.54 3.98 12.07
C LEU A 95 4.11 4.87 10.92
N VAL A 96 4.20 4.38 9.68
CA VAL A 96 3.83 5.19 8.51
C VAL A 96 2.38 4.95 8.17
N TYR A 97 2.02 3.71 7.85
CA TYR A 97 0.67 3.39 7.38
C TYR A 97 -0.36 3.36 8.53
N GLY A 98 0.02 2.83 9.70
CA GLY A 98 -0.84 2.82 10.88
C GLY A 98 -1.13 4.24 11.40
N PHE A 99 -0.13 5.12 11.44
CA PHE A 99 -0.34 6.53 11.78
C PHE A 99 -1.25 7.24 10.76
N LEU A 100 -1.00 7.05 9.45
CA LEU A 100 -1.85 7.62 8.40
C LEU A 100 -3.30 7.18 8.51
N LEU A 101 -3.53 5.89 8.80
CA LEU A 101 -4.87 5.37 9.06
C LEU A 101 -5.50 5.98 10.31
N ALA A 102 -4.78 6.02 11.43
CA ALA A 102 -5.30 6.57 12.68
C ALA A 102 -5.64 8.05 12.52
N PHE A 103 -4.77 8.82 11.87
CA PHE A 103 -4.98 10.22 11.55
C PHE A 103 -6.19 10.41 10.64
N GLY A 104 -6.32 9.57 9.62
CA GLY A 104 -7.51 9.55 8.77
C GLY A 104 -8.79 9.28 9.56
N ILE A 105 -8.83 8.19 10.34
CA ILE A 105 -10.01 7.82 11.13
C ILE A 105 -10.38 8.95 12.10
N GLN A 106 -9.38 9.60 12.70
CA GLN A 106 -9.60 10.75 13.55
C GLN A 106 -10.26 11.91 12.77
N LEU A 107 -9.75 12.25 11.59
CA LEU A 107 -10.36 13.27 10.73
C LEU A 107 -11.77 12.88 10.27
N LYS A 108 -12.02 11.60 9.99
CA LYS A 108 -13.33 11.11 9.52
C LYS A 108 -14.41 11.27 10.57
N TYR A 109 -14.13 10.84 11.81
CA TYR A 109 -15.16 10.71 12.85
C TYR A 109 -15.20 11.86 13.87
N PHE A 110 -14.10 12.59 14.05
CA PHE A 110 -14.01 13.62 15.11
C PHE A 110 -13.93 15.05 14.57
N GLU A 111 -13.72 15.24 13.26
CA GLU A 111 -13.57 16.56 12.65
C GLU A 111 -14.53 16.73 11.46
N PRO A 112 -15.77 17.18 11.68
CA PRO A 112 -16.80 17.30 10.63
C PRO A 112 -16.37 18.14 9.42
N ARG A 113 -15.44 19.07 9.62
CA ARG A 113 -14.90 19.92 8.55
C ARG A 113 -14.04 19.15 7.57
N TYR A 114 -13.36 18.10 8.01
CA TYR A 114 -12.39 17.32 7.22
C TYR A 114 -12.90 15.91 6.87
N THR A 115 -14.14 15.58 7.25
CA THR A 115 -14.73 14.27 6.97
C THR A 115 -14.70 13.93 5.48
N ASP A 116 -14.99 14.86 4.58
CA ASP A 116 -15.00 14.61 3.13
C ASP A 116 -13.64 14.18 2.59
N ILE A 117 -12.58 14.90 2.98
CA ILE A 117 -11.20 14.58 2.55
C ILE A 117 -10.67 13.32 3.23
N ALA A 118 -11.08 13.08 4.49
CA ALA A 118 -10.76 11.88 5.21
C ALA A 118 -11.38 10.64 4.55
N ILE A 119 -12.66 10.70 4.19
CA ILE A 119 -13.32 9.62 3.44
C ILE A 119 -12.63 9.42 2.10
N ALA A 120 -12.35 10.50 1.35
CA ALA A 120 -11.67 10.42 0.07
C ALA A 120 -10.29 9.74 0.18
N LEU A 121 -9.46 10.12 1.14
CA LEU A 121 -8.12 9.56 1.34
C LEU A 121 -8.14 8.15 1.92
N ILE A 122 -8.99 7.89 2.91
CA ILE A 122 -8.97 6.62 3.64
C ILE A 122 -9.68 5.54 2.84
N ASP A 123 -10.93 5.79 2.46
CA ASP A 123 -11.79 4.75 1.90
C ASP A 123 -11.41 4.47 0.43
N ASN A 124 -10.99 5.49 -0.34
CA ASN A 124 -10.65 5.30 -1.76
C ASN A 124 -9.16 5.04 -2.03
N TYR A 125 -8.25 5.48 -1.15
CA TYR A 125 -6.81 5.31 -1.39
C TYR A 125 -6.13 4.42 -0.34
N ALA A 126 -6.22 4.75 0.94
CA ALA A 126 -5.46 4.06 1.98
C ALA A 126 -5.92 2.63 2.22
N LEU A 127 -7.23 2.39 2.38
CA LEU A 127 -7.82 1.06 2.61
C LEU A 127 -7.50 0.09 1.46
N PRO A 128 -7.76 0.44 0.18
CA PRO A 128 -7.42 -0.42 -0.93
C PRO A 128 -5.92 -0.74 -1.02
N LEU A 129 -5.05 0.24 -0.76
CA LEU A 129 -3.60 0.02 -0.73
C LEU A 129 -3.19 -0.94 0.38
N ILE A 130 -3.77 -0.81 1.57
CA ILE A 130 -3.46 -1.62 2.74
C ILE A 130 -3.90 -3.06 2.53
N ILE A 131 -5.10 -3.27 1.99
CA ILE A 131 -5.61 -4.61 1.66
C ILE A 131 -4.74 -5.25 0.57
N ALA A 132 -4.43 -4.53 -0.51
CA ALA A 132 -3.57 -5.02 -1.58
C ALA A 132 -2.17 -5.38 -1.07
N SER A 133 -1.56 -4.50 -0.28
CA SER A 133 -0.23 -4.73 0.30
C SER A 133 -0.22 -5.93 1.26
N SER A 134 -1.26 -6.05 2.10
CA SER A 134 -1.41 -7.18 3.03
C SER A 134 -1.57 -8.50 2.28
N ALA A 135 -2.41 -8.54 1.25
CA ALA A 135 -2.60 -9.71 0.40
C ALA A 135 -1.30 -10.14 -0.29
N SER A 136 -0.53 -9.17 -0.82
CA SER A 136 0.79 -9.43 -1.40
C SER A 136 1.79 -9.98 -0.38
N ILE A 137 1.80 -9.47 0.85
CA ILE A 137 2.67 -9.97 1.93
C ILE A 137 2.28 -11.40 2.31
N ILE A 138 0.99 -11.68 2.52
CA ILE A 138 0.48 -13.02 2.85
C ILE A 138 0.85 -14.00 1.74
N PHE A 139 0.62 -13.63 0.47
CA PHE A 139 0.98 -14.46 -0.66
C PHE A 139 2.49 -14.74 -0.71
N THR A 140 3.32 -13.71 -0.48
CA THR A 140 4.78 -13.87 -0.42
C THR A 140 5.19 -14.82 0.69
N PHE A 141 4.55 -14.72 1.86
CA PHE A 141 4.81 -15.60 2.99
C PHE A 141 4.45 -17.06 2.66
N ILE A 142 3.25 -17.30 2.14
CA ILE A 142 2.78 -18.62 1.70
C ILE A 142 3.73 -19.21 0.64
N PHE A 143 4.07 -18.43 -0.39
CA PHE A 143 4.97 -18.86 -1.46
C PHE A 143 6.38 -19.19 -0.94
N SER A 144 6.88 -18.42 0.04
CA SER A 144 8.19 -18.67 0.67
C SER A 144 8.23 -19.98 1.47
N PHE A 145 7.11 -20.41 2.06
CA PHE A 145 6.99 -21.71 2.74
C PHE A 145 7.05 -22.87 1.75
N PHE A 146 6.38 -22.75 0.60
CA PHE A 146 6.40 -23.79 -0.44
C PHE A 146 7.75 -23.92 -1.15
N LYS A 147 8.55 -22.85 -1.22
CA LYS A 147 9.87 -22.86 -1.84
C LYS A 147 10.98 -23.45 -0.96
N LYS A 148 10.72 -23.64 0.35
CA LYS A 148 11.67 -24.21 1.32
C LYS A 148 11.58 -25.74 1.45
N LYS A 149 10.62 -26.38 0.78
CA LYS A 149 10.58 -27.84 0.57
C LYS A 149 11.16 -28.18 -0.80
#